data_AF-A0A1R2AX75-F1
#
_entry.id   AF-A0A1R2AX75-F1
#
_cell.length_a   1.000
_cell.length_b   1.000
_cell.length_c   1.000
_cell.angle_alpha   90.00
_cell.angle_beta   90.00
_cell.angle_gamma   90.00
#
_symmetry.space_group_name_H-M   'P 1'
#
loop_
_entity.id
_entity.type
_entity.pdbx_description
1 polymer ?
#
loop_
_entity_poly.entity_id
_entity_poly.type
_entity_poly.pdbx_seq_one_letter_code
_entity_poly.pdbx_strand_id
1 'polypeptide(L)'
;MLSEDQYFKAKSFFGVYKESLDCLKEISAKKSHESSTEAFYNKVNEAVNNKQFAFDGSGNLNKGANLKSSYFFRLNELFESKVLPKVVESNSYPQVSEGLNSIIDSLKKEIETLKKQA
;
A
#
# COMPACT_ATOMS: atom_id res chain seq x y z
N MET A 1 -12.57 -22.87 44.48
CA MET A 1 -12.56 -23.60 43.18
C MET A 1 -13.85 -23.23 42.48
N LEU A 2 -13.82 -22.83 41.21
CA LEU A 2 -15.05 -22.50 40.46
C LEU A 2 -15.88 -23.78 40.27
N SER A 3 -17.20 -23.66 40.34
CA SER A 3 -18.10 -24.76 39.97
C SER A 3 -18.00 -25.04 38.46
N GLU A 4 -18.30 -26.27 38.03
CA GLU A 4 -18.29 -26.63 36.59
C GLU A 4 -19.17 -25.70 35.75
N ASP A 5 -20.31 -25.29 36.30
CA ASP A 5 -21.24 -24.38 35.62
C ASP A 5 -20.66 -22.97 35.45
N GLN A 6 -19.90 -22.48 36.44
CA GLN A 6 -19.16 -21.22 36.34
C GLN A 6 -18.00 -21.33 35.34
N TYR A 7 -17.33 -22.48 35.28
CA TYR A 7 -16.27 -22.73 34.31
C TYR A 7 -16.81 -22.77 32.87
N PHE A 8 -17.94 -23.42 32.65
CA PHE A 8 -18.59 -23.52 31.34
C PHE A 8 -19.09 -22.16 30.83
N LYS A 9 -19.69 -21.36 31.72
CA LYS A 9 -20.12 -19.99 31.43
C LYS A 9 -18.94 -19.09 31.09
N ALA A 10 -17.86 -19.16 31.86
CA ALA A 10 -16.64 -18.40 31.58
C ALA A 10 -16.02 -18.78 30.22
N LYS A 11 -15.92 -20.08 29.92
CA LYS A 11 -15.38 -20.57 28.65
C LYS A 11 -16.23 -20.13 27.45
N SER A 12 -17.55 -20.18 27.57
CA SER A 12 -18.48 -19.70 26.54
C SER A 12 -18.35 -18.18 26.33
N PHE A 13 -18.29 -17.41 27.41
CA PHE A 13 -18.06 -15.96 27.35
C PHE A 13 -16.74 -15.62 26.64
N PHE A 14 -15.64 -16.30 26.98
CA PHE A 14 -14.35 -16.09 26.31
C PHE A 14 -14.38 -16.46 24.82
N GLY A 15 -15.13 -17.50 24.44
CA GLY A 15 -15.35 -17.86 23.04
C GLY A 15 -16.02 -16.73 22.27
N VAL A 16 -17.18 -16.27 22.75
CA VAL A 16 -17.95 -15.17 22.13
C VAL A 16 -17.15 -13.87 22.11
N TYR A 17 -16.43 -13.57 23.18
CA TYR A 17 -15.58 -12.37 23.26
C TYR A 17 -14.45 -12.41 22.23
N LYS A 18 -13.80 -13.56 22.05
CA LYS A 18 -12.75 -13.74 21.04
C LYS A 18 -13.29 -13.57 19.63
N GLU A 19 -14.42 -14.21 19.30
CA GLU A 19 -15.08 -14.07 17.99
C GLU A 19 -15.46 -12.61 17.69
N SER A 20 -15.95 -11.90 18.71
CA SER A 20 -16.29 -10.48 18.59
C SER A 20 -15.05 -9.61 18.32
N LEU A 21 -13.92 -9.91 18.96
CA LEU A 21 -12.66 -9.20 18.72
C LEU A 21 -12.10 -9.45 17.32
N ASP A 22 -12.20 -10.68 16.81
CA ASP A 22 -11.74 -11.00 15.47
C ASP A 22 -12.62 -10.34 14.39
N CYS A 23 -13.94 -10.29 14.59
CA CYS A 23 -14.85 -9.50 13.75
C CYS A 23 -14.51 -8.00 13.75
N LEU A 24 -14.19 -7.41 14.91
CA LEU A 24 -13.77 -6.00 15.00
C LEU A 24 -12.45 -5.73 14.24
N LYS A 25 -11.51 -6.67 14.26
CA LYS A 25 -10.26 -6.57 13.48
C LYS A 25 -10.54 -6.60 11.99
N GLU A 26 -11.40 -7.50 11.52
CA GLU A 26 -11.79 -7.60 10.11
C GLU A 26 -12.49 -6.33 9.63
N ILE A 27 -13.43 -5.79 10.42
CA ILE A 27 -14.11 -4.53 10.12
C ILE A 27 -13.10 -3.36 10.05
N SER A 28 -12.17 -3.31 11.00
CA SER A 28 -11.13 -2.27 11.02
C SER A 28 -10.20 -2.36 9.81
N ALA A 29 -9.77 -3.57 9.44
CA ALA A 29 -8.96 -3.81 8.24
C ALA A 29 -9.72 -3.41 6.97
N LYS A 30 -11.01 -3.77 6.87
CA LYS A 30 -11.88 -3.39 5.76
C LYS A 30 -12.04 -1.87 5.66
N LYS A 31 -12.33 -1.18 6.77
CA LYS A 31 -12.42 0.29 6.81
C LYS A 31 -11.10 0.97 6.45
N SER A 32 -9.98 0.45 6.92
CA SER A 32 -8.65 0.95 6.56
C SER A 32 -8.40 0.83 5.06
N HIS A 33 -8.79 -0.30 4.47
CA HIS A 33 -8.69 -0.52 3.03
C HIS A 33 -9.62 0.40 2.23
N GLU A 34 -10.88 0.55 2.65
CA GLU A 34 -11.86 1.48 2.05
C GLU A 34 -11.35 2.92 2.11
N SER A 35 -10.84 3.37 3.26
CA SER A 35 -10.27 4.71 3.44
C SER A 35 -9.01 4.95 2.62
N SER A 36 -8.13 3.94 2.52
CA SER A 36 -6.92 4.02 1.68
C SER A 36 -7.28 4.08 0.19
N THR A 37 -8.29 3.32 -0.21
CA THR A 37 -8.84 3.32 -1.57
C THR A 37 -9.46 4.67 -1.91
N GLU A 38 -10.26 5.24 -0.99
CA GLU A 38 -10.86 6.57 -1.14
C GLU A 38 -9.77 7.65 -1.26
N ALA A 39 -8.76 7.62 -0.38
CA ALA A 39 -7.63 8.55 -0.44
C ALA A 39 -6.85 8.44 -1.76
N PHE A 40 -6.68 7.22 -2.28
CA PHE A 40 -6.06 6.99 -3.58
C PHE A 40 -6.90 7.60 -4.72
N TYR A 41 -8.20 7.31 -4.77
CA TYR A 41 -9.07 7.85 -5.82
C TYR A 41 -9.20 9.38 -5.75
N ASN A 42 -9.21 9.97 -4.55
CA ASN A 42 -9.18 11.41 -4.39
C ASN A 42 -7.92 12.03 -4.99
N LYS A 43 -6.74 11.43 -4.74
CA LYS A 43 -5.48 11.88 -5.35
C LYS A 43 -5.45 11.69 -6.87
N VAL A 44 -6.03 10.61 -7.38
CA VAL A 44 -6.17 10.36 -8.82
C VAL A 44 -7.06 11.43 -9.45
N ASN A 45 -8.23 11.70 -8.89
CA ASN A 45 -9.15 12.73 -9.39
C ASN A 45 -8.54 14.12 -9.35
N GLU A 46 -7.84 14.47 -8.27
CA GLU A 46 -7.12 15.74 -8.17
C GLU A 46 -6.05 15.88 -9.26
N ALA A 47 -5.31 14.81 -9.53
CA ALA A 47 -4.28 14.80 -10.57
C ALA A 47 -4.85 14.86 -11.99
N VAL A 48 -6.01 14.22 -12.26
CA VAL A 48 -6.74 14.37 -13.52
C VAL A 48 -7.21 15.82 -13.71
N ASN A 49 -7.84 16.40 -12.68
CA ASN A 49 -8.30 17.80 -12.71
C ASN A 49 -7.15 18.79 -12.94
N ASN A 50 -5.99 18.50 -12.36
CA ASN A 50 -4.75 19.28 -12.54
C ASN A 50 -4.02 18.98 -13.87
N LYS A 51 -4.61 18.17 -14.76
CA LYS A 51 -4.05 17.78 -16.07
C LYS A 51 -2.65 17.15 -15.95
N GLN A 52 -2.40 16.42 -14.86
CA GLN A 52 -1.13 15.74 -14.58
C GLN A 52 -1.02 14.44 -15.38
N PHE A 53 -2.15 13.79 -15.65
CA PHE A 53 -2.29 12.68 -16.60
C PHE A 53 -3.70 12.70 -17.17
N ALA A 54 -3.91 12.03 -18.30
CA ALA A 54 -5.21 11.87 -18.92
C ALA A 54 -5.45 10.39 -19.24
N PHE A 55 -6.69 9.93 -19.18
CA PHE A 55 -7.04 8.62 -19.71
C PHE A 55 -7.53 8.80 -21.15
N ASP A 56 -7.09 7.95 -22.07
CA ASP A 56 -7.66 7.91 -23.41
C ASP A 56 -9.03 7.20 -23.42
N GLY A 57 -9.71 7.21 -24.57
CA GLY A 57 -11.01 6.56 -24.73
C GLY A 57 -10.99 5.04 -24.56
N SER A 58 -9.81 4.42 -24.47
CA SER A 58 -9.62 2.99 -24.18
C SER A 58 -9.28 2.73 -22.70
N GLY A 59 -9.21 3.78 -21.88
CA GLY A 59 -8.83 3.70 -20.47
C GLY A 59 -7.31 3.64 -20.22
N ASN A 60 -6.48 3.81 -21.25
CA ASN A 60 -5.03 3.83 -21.07
C ASN A 60 -4.56 5.19 -20.56
N LEU A 61 -3.51 5.15 -19.73
CA LEU A 61 -2.87 6.34 -19.18
C LEU A 61 -2.01 7.04 -20.23
N ASN A 62 -2.40 8.26 -20.58
CA ASN A 62 -1.64 9.18 -21.42
C ASN A 62 -1.01 10.32 -20.60
N LYS A 63 0.18 10.74 -21.04
CA LYS A 63 0.92 11.84 -20.42
C LYS A 63 0.14 13.15 -20.56
N GLY A 64 -0.19 13.78 -19.43
CA GLY A 64 -0.84 15.08 -19.37
C GLY A 64 0.10 16.24 -19.74
N ALA A 65 -0.47 17.38 -20.13
CA ALA A 65 0.29 18.52 -20.64
C ALA A 65 1.26 19.15 -19.60
N ASN A 66 0.96 19.04 -18.30
CA ASN A 66 1.74 19.64 -17.20
C ASN A 66 2.52 18.60 -16.37
N LEU A 67 3.01 17.54 -17.03
CA LEU A 67 3.69 16.42 -16.36
C LEU A 67 4.84 16.89 -15.44
N LYS A 68 5.65 17.84 -15.89
CA LYS A 68 6.94 18.24 -15.30
C LYS A 68 6.91 18.65 -13.81
N SER A 69 5.75 18.96 -13.24
CA SER A 69 5.63 19.41 -11.83
C SER A 69 4.70 18.56 -10.96
N SER A 70 4.18 17.44 -11.48
CA SER A 70 3.17 16.64 -10.76
C SER A 70 3.77 15.61 -9.79
N TYR A 71 3.04 15.28 -8.72
CA TYR A 71 3.42 14.24 -7.76
C TYR A 71 3.64 12.89 -8.45
N PHE A 72 2.73 12.51 -9.36
CA PHE A 72 2.82 11.27 -10.12
C PHE A 72 3.96 11.25 -11.13
N PHE A 73 4.30 12.38 -11.75
CA PHE A 73 5.50 12.47 -12.58
C PHE A 73 6.76 12.27 -11.77
N ARG A 74 6.89 12.92 -10.60
CA ARG A 74 8.05 12.73 -9.72
C ARG A 74 8.16 11.28 -9.25
N LEU A 75 7.03 10.64 -8.94
CA LEU A 75 7.00 9.20 -8.61
C LEU A 75 7.40 8.34 -9.80
N ASN A 76 6.90 8.62 -11.00
CA ASN A 76 7.23 7.87 -12.20
C ASN A 76 8.70 8.05 -12.60
N GLU A 77 9.25 9.26 -12.48
CA GLU A 77 10.66 9.55 -12.70
C GLU A 77 11.53 8.82 -11.66
N LEU A 78 11.13 8.81 -10.39
CA LEU A 78 11.79 8.01 -9.35
C LEU A 78 11.73 6.51 -9.66
N PHE A 79 10.58 6.02 -10.12
CA PHE A 79 10.42 4.63 -10.51
C PHE A 79 11.31 4.26 -11.69
N GLU A 80 11.25 5.01 -12.80
CA GLU A 80 12.05 4.80 -14.01
C GLU A 80 13.55 4.91 -13.75
N SER A 81 13.98 5.83 -12.88
CA SER A 81 15.42 6.07 -12.63
C SER A 81 16.02 5.19 -11.53
N LYS A 82 15.24 4.80 -10.51
CA LYS A 82 15.79 4.13 -9.31
C LYS A 82 15.29 2.70 -9.12
N VAL A 83 14.11 2.37 -9.62
CA VAL A 83 13.48 1.06 -9.43
C VAL A 83 13.61 0.22 -10.68
N LEU A 84 13.09 0.70 -11.83
CA LEU A 84 13.06 -0.03 -13.10
C LEU A 84 14.41 -0.64 -13.52
N PRO A 85 15.56 0.06 -13.38
CA PRO A 85 16.87 -0.51 -13.78
C PRO A 85 17.34 -1.66 -12.89
N LYS A 86 16.74 -1.83 -11.71
CA LYS A 86 17.08 -2.86 -10.73
C LYS A 86 16.06 -4.00 -10.71
N VAL A 87 14.93 -3.85 -11.39
CA VAL A 87 13.92 -4.91 -11.51
C VAL A 87 14.48 -6.02 -12.39
N VAL A 88 14.57 -7.23 -11.82
CA VAL A 88 14.92 -8.42 -12.58
C VAL A 88 13.67 -8.94 -13.26
N GLU A 89 13.67 -9.00 -14.59
CA GLU A 89 12.61 -9.71 -15.32
C GLU A 89 12.68 -11.20 -14.99
N SER A 90 11.65 -11.72 -14.33
CA SER A 90 11.53 -13.14 -14.01
C SER A 90 10.08 -13.58 -14.08
N ASN A 91 9.87 -14.80 -14.58
CA ASN A 91 8.58 -15.47 -14.60
C ASN A 91 8.24 -16.16 -13.25
N SER A 92 9.12 -16.03 -12.25
CA SER A 92 8.99 -16.65 -10.93
C SER A 92 8.70 -15.60 -9.86
N TYR A 93 7.48 -15.63 -9.31
CA TYR A 93 7.03 -14.68 -8.28
C TYR A 93 7.98 -14.59 -7.06
N PRO A 94 8.53 -15.69 -6.50
CA PRO A 94 9.51 -15.62 -5.43
C PRO A 94 10.76 -14.80 -5.78
N GLN A 95 11.29 -14.95 -7.00
CA GLN A 95 12.47 -14.22 -7.45
C GLN A 95 12.18 -12.74 -7.66
N VAL A 96 10.98 -12.42 -8.16
CA VAL A 96 10.50 -11.03 -8.26
C VAL A 96 10.37 -10.41 -6.86
N SER A 97 9.81 -11.14 -5.90
CA SER A 97 9.65 -10.67 -4.52
C SER A 97 10.99 -10.42 -3.82
N GLU A 98 11.96 -11.33 -3.95
CA GLU A 98 13.30 -11.14 -3.38
C GLU A 98 14.04 -9.96 -4.04
N GLY A 99 13.91 -9.81 -5.37
CA GLY A 99 14.45 -8.67 -6.10
C GLY A 99 13.88 -7.33 -5.60
N LEU A 100 12.56 -7.26 -5.41
CA LEU A 100 11.90 -6.06 -4.87
C LEU A 100 12.36 -5.72 -3.44
N ASN A 101 12.49 -6.71 -2.56
CA ASN A 101 12.98 -6.49 -1.19
C ASN A 101 14.40 -5.91 -1.17
N SER A 102 15.29 -6.43 -2.02
CA SER A 102 16.65 -5.90 -2.19
C SER A 102 16.66 -4.43 -2.66
N ILE A 103 15.78 -4.10 -3.62
CA ILE A 103 15.60 -2.71 -4.08
C ILE A 103 15.13 -1.80 -2.94
N ILE A 104 14.14 -2.24 -2.16
CA ILE A 104 13.61 -1.49 -1.02
C ILE A 104 14.72 -1.21 0.01
N ASP A 105 15.53 -2.21 0.36
CA ASP A 105 16.59 -2.03 1.34
C ASP A 105 17.71 -1.11 0.83
N SER A 106 18.05 -1.18 -0.46
CA SER A 106 18.97 -0.24 -1.11
C SER A 106 18.47 1.19 -1.01
N LEU A 107 17.19 1.44 -1.32
CA LEU A 107 16.60 2.77 -1.27
C LEU A 107 16.51 3.31 0.17
N LYS A 108 16.19 2.47 1.16
CA LYS A 108 16.20 2.88 2.58
C LYS A 108 17.57 3.37 3.03
N LYS A 109 18.64 2.66 2.65
CA LYS A 109 20.03 3.06 2.97
C LYS A 109 20.40 4.40 2.32
N GLU A 110 20.02 4.60 1.06
CA GLU A 110 20.25 5.85 0.33
C GLU A 110 19.53 7.03 1.01
N ILE A 111 18.26 6.85 1.39
CA ILE A 111 17.47 7.86 2.11
C ILE A 111 18.11 8.24 3.44
N GLU A 112 18.51 7.26 4.25
CA GLU A 112 19.16 7.53 5.54
C GLU A 112 20.52 8.23 5.39
N THR A 113 21.20 8.00 4.27
CA THR A 113 22.46 8.70 3.96
C THR A 113 22.19 10.15 3.60
N LEU A 114 21.20 10.41 2.75
CA LEU A 114 20.79 11.76 2.35
C LEU A 114 20.28 12.59 3.53
N LYS A 115 19.53 11.98 4.46
CA LYS A 115 19.06 12.65 5.69
C LYS A 115 20.20 13.11 6.60
N LYS A 116 21.34 12.43 6.58
CA LYS A 116 22.52 12.79 7.39
C LYS A 116 23.37 13.89 6.73
N GLN A 117 23.15 14.13 5.44
CA GLN A 117 23.86 15.14 4.65
C GLN A 117 23.09 16.47 4.53
N ALA A 118 21.83 16.49 4.95
CA ALA A 118 20.95 17.67 5.01
C ALA A 118 20.92 18.26 6.42
#